data_AF-A0A7C2I272-F1
#
_entry.id   AF-A0A7C2I272-F1
#
_cell.length_a   1.000
_cell.length_b   1.000
_cell.length_c   1.000
_cell.angle_alpha   90.00
_cell.angle_beta   90.00
_cell.angle_gamma   90.00
#
_symmetry.space_group_name_H-M   'P 1'
#
loop_
_entity.id
_entity.type
_entity.pdbx_description
1 polymer ?
#
loop_
_entity_poly.entity_id
_entity_poly.type
_entity_poly.pdbx_seq_one_letter_code
_entity_poly.pdbx_strand_id
1 'polypeptide(L)'
;MPPELEKKNETTAPPTPPKDKATFRKYRPFIGFLAVLGLFLTAVLFFIWPFGLTAREKTAEQWLKEGLEAFRKQNFFLAVRAFEAALRLDPQNGDACYYTAQVYDSCGRRREAIIWYTRAVQNEPAL
;
A
#
# COMPACT_ATOMS: atom_id res chain seq x y z
N MET A 1 43.24 32.32 48.90
CA MET A 1 41.92 32.96 48.78
C MET A 1 41.21 32.31 47.59
N PRO A 2 40.13 31.53 47.83
CA PRO A 2 39.31 30.82 46.83
C PRO A 2 38.17 31.76 46.33
N PRO A 3 37.09 31.37 45.61
CA PRO A 3 36.64 30.07 45.07
C PRO A 3 36.01 30.15 43.64
N GLU A 4 35.33 29.06 43.22
CA GLU A 4 34.11 29.01 42.36
C GLU A 4 34.24 29.24 40.84
N LEU A 5 34.01 28.22 40.00
CA LEU A 5 32.68 27.67 39.61
C LEU A 5 31.79 28.73 38.95
N GLU A 6 31.80 28.79 37.62
CA GLU A 6 30.70 29.21 36.73
C GLU A 6 31.37 29.37 35.35
N LYS A 7 30.99 28.72 34.26
CA LYS A 7 29.69 28.21 33.86
C LYS A 7 29.94 27.13 32.81
N LYS A 8 29.49 25.91 33.12
CA LYS A 8 28.69 25.13 32.16
C LYS A 8 27.74 26.11 31.44
N ASN A 9 27.43 25.85 30.16
CA ASN A 9 26.32 26.45 29.40
C ASN A 9 26.74 27.49 28.34
N GLU A 10 27.53 27.09 27.35
CA GLU A 10 27.21 27.52 25.98
C GLU A 10 26.82 26.28 25.18
N THR A 11 25.63 25.79 25.55
CA THR A 11 24.61 25.28 24.64
C THR A 11 24.87 25.75 23.22
N THR A 12 25.34 24.82 22.38
CA THR A 12 24.98 24.62 20.97
C THR A 12 24.05 25.70 20.39
N ALA A 13 24.55 26.92 20.20
CA ALA A 13 23.95 27.86 19.30
C ALA A 13 24.35 27.43 17.88
N PRO A 14 23.44 27.45 16.88
CA PRO A 14 23.84 27.20 15.50
C PRO A 14 25.04 28.10 15.18
N PRO A 15 26.10 27.58 14.52
CA PRO A 15 27.33 28.33 14.29
C PRO A 15 26.96 29.70 13.74
N THR A 16 27.27 30.75 14.51
CA THR A 16 26.87 32.11 14.15
C THR A 16 27.47 32.42 12.78
N PRO A 17 26.65 32.93 11.84
CA PRO A 17 27.12 33.15 10.48
C PRO A 17 28.35 34.08 10.54
N PRO A 18 29.47 33.67 9.93
CA PRO A 18 30.73 34.38 10.09
C PRO A 18 30.57 35.83 9.63
N LYS A 19 30.90 36.77 10.53
CA LYS A 19 30.75 38.23 10.30
C LYS A 19 31.70 38.78 9.23
N ASP A 20 32.65 37.98 8.76
CA ASP A 20 33.61 38.38 7.74
C ASP A 20 33.03 38.21 6.32
N LYS A 21 32.90 39.34 5.63
CA LYS A 21 32.44 39.44 4.23
C LYS A 21 33.26 38.57 3.27
N ALA A 22 34.54 38.34 3.55
CA ALA A 22 35.43 37.53 2.71
C ALA A 22 35.08 36.03 2.79
N THR A 23 34.82 35.52 3.99
CA THR A 23 34.39 34.13 4.18
C THR A 23 32.99 33.89 3.61
N PHE A 24 32.05 34.83 3.78
CA PHE A 24 30.70 34.75 3.19
C PHE A 24 30.71 34.72 1.65
N ARG A 25 31.64 35.43 1.00
CA ARG A 25 31.81 35.41 -0.47
C ARG A 25 32.18 34.03 -1.00
N LYS A 26 32.91 33.22 -0.22
CA LYS A 26 33.34 31.87 -0.59
C LYS A 26 32.19 30.85 -0.52
N TYR A 27 31.27 31.02 0.43
CA TYR A 27 30.11 30.15 0.61
C TYR A 27 28.86 30.62 -0.14
N ARG A 28 28.85 31.82 -0.74
CA ARG A 28 27.76 32.33 -1.60
C ARG A 28 27.20 31.31 -2.62
N PRO A 29 28.02 30.62 -3.42
CA PRO A 29 27.49 29.62 -4.36
C PRO A 29 27.00 28.36 -3.63
N PHE A 30 27.62 28.01 -2.50
CA PHE A 30 27.26 26.84 -1.70
C PHE A 30 25.92 27.01 -0.98
N ILE A 31 25.64 28.19 -0.42
CA ILE A 31 24.37 28.54 0.23
C ILE A 31 23.23 28.59 -0.80
N GLY A 32 23.50 29.15 -1.99
CA GLY A 32 22.56 29.11 -3.10
C GLY A 32 22.26 27.68 -3.55
N PHE A 33 23.29 26.84 -3.62
CA PHE A 33 23.14 25.43 -3.98
C PHE A 33 22.35 24.63 -2.94
N LEU A 34 22.60 24.84 -1.64
CA LEU A 34 21.84 24.23 -0.54
C LEU A 34 20.36 24.65 -0.53
N ALA A 35 20.08 25.93 -0.82
CA ALA A 35 18.71 26.44 -0.92
C ALA A 35 17.95 25.84 -2.11
N VAL A 36 18.61 25.76 -3.27
CA VAL A 36 18.03 25.14 -4.49
C VAL A 36 17.85 23.63 -4.29
N LEU A 37 18.80 22.95 -3.66
CA LEU A 37 18.72 21.52 -3.34
C LEU A 37 17.58 21.22 -2.36
N GLY A 38 17.38 22.06 -1.34
CA GLY A 38 16.26 21.95 -0.41
C GLY A 38 14.90 22.14 -1.10
N LEU A 39 14.79 23.14 -1.98
CA LEU A 39 13.57 23.41 -2.77
C LEU A 39 13.30 22.27 -3.77
N PHE A 40 14.35 21.67 -4.31
CA PHE A 40 14.26 20.52 -5.19
C PHE A 40 13.79 19.27 -4.42
N LEU A 41 14.32 19.03 -3.22
CA LEU A 41 13.92 17.91 -2.36
C LEU A 41 12.46 18.03 -1.90
N THR A 42 12.00 19.22 -1.52
CA THR A 42 10.59 19.44 -1.14
C THR A 42 9.67 19.34 -2.35
N ALA A 43 10.08 19.81 -3.54
CA ALA A 43 9.33 19.65 -4.78
C ALA A 43 9.22 18.18 -5.17
N VAL A 44 10.28 17.39 -5.03
CA VAL A 44 10.29 15.95 -5.28
C VAL A 44 9.36 15.22 -4.30
N LEU A 45 9.39 15.58 -3.01
CA LEU A 45 8.45 15.03 -2.03
C LEU A 45 7.00 15.45 -2.33
N PHE A 46 6.75 16.69 -2.74
CA PHE A 46 5.42 17.19 -3.11
C PHE A 46 4.88 16.57 -4.40
N PHE A 47 5.75 16.14 -5.32
CA PHE A 47 5.37 15.43 -6.54
C PHE A 47 5.18 13.93 -6.33
N ILE A 48 5.96 13.31 -5.43
CA ILE A 48 5.90 11.87 -5.14
C ILE A 48 4.80 11.54 -4.12
N TRP A 49 4.55 12.42 -3.15
CA TRP A 49 3.51 12.27 -2.13
C TRP A 49 2.10 12.02 -2.70
N PRO A 50 1.63 12.75 -3.73
CA PRO A 50 0.36 12.47 -4.38
C PRO A 50 0.42 11.30 -5.38
N PHE A 51 1.61 10.82 -5.77
CA PHE A 51 1.78 9.70 -6.72
C PHE A 51 1.94 8.33 -6.03
N GLY A 52 2.15 8.31 -4.72
CA GLY A 52 2.53 7.12 -3.96
C GLY A 52 1.43 6.10 -3.64
N LEU A 53 0.16 6.34 -4.00
CA LEU A 53 -0.95 5.50 -3.48
C LEU A 53 -2.05 5.17 -4.50
N THR A 54 -1.68 4.80 -5.72
CA THR A 54 -2.62 4.07 -6.60
C THR A 54 -2.08 2.70 -6.96
N ALA A 55 -1.66 1.94 -5.94
CA ALA A 55 -1.69 0.48 -6.07
C ALA A 55 -3.16 0.11 -6.30
N ARG A 56 -3.53 -0.18 -7.56
CA ARG A 56 -4.86 -0.66 -7.90
C ARG A 56 -5.00 -2.06 -7.31
N GLU A 57 -5.40 -2.15 -6.05
CA GLU A 57 -5.79 -3.41 -5.46
C GLU A 57 -6.98 -3.93 -6.28
N LYS A 58 -6.82 -5.14 -6.82
CA LYS A 58 -7.91 -5.79 -7.57
C LYS A 58 -9.10 -5.93 -6.63
N THR A 59 -10.26 -5.47 -7.08
CA THR A 59 -11.51 -5.64 -6.32
C THR A 59 -11.95 -7.10 -6.34
N ALA A 60 -12.83 -7.49 -5.41
CA ALA A 60 -13.43 -8.82 -5.38
C ALA A 60 -14.05 -9.20 -6.75
N GLU A 61 -14.72 -8.25 -7.41
CA GLU A 61 -15.30 -8.43 -8.75
C GLU A 61 -14.26 -8.73 -9.84
N GLN A 62 -13.06 -8.12 -9.77
CA GLN A 62 -12.01 -8.40 -10.75
C GLN A 62 -11.45 -9.82 -10.58
N TRP A 63 -11.23 -10.24 -9.33
CA TRP A 63 -10.86 -11.63 -9.04
C TRP A 63 -11.95 -12.62 -9.46
N LEU A 64 -13.22 -12.27 -9.29
CA LEU A 64 -14.35 -13.08 -9.74
C LEU A 64 -14.37 -13.24 -11.26
N LYS A 65 -14.14 -12.16 -12.02
CA LYS A 65 -14.04 -12.20 -13.49
C LYS A 65 -12.86 -13.08 -13.96
N GLU A 66 -11.71 -12.96 -13.32
CA GLU A 66 -10.54 -13.80 -13.63
C GLU A 66 -10.81 -15.28 -13.30
N GLY A 67 -11.48 -15.56 -12.19
CA GLY A 67 -11.89 -16.91 -11.81
C GLY A 67 -12.88 -17.52 -12.80
N LEU A 68 -13.85 -16.74 -13.26
CA LEU A 68 -14.79 -17.11 -14.31
C LEU A 68 -14.10 -17.43 -15.63
N GLU A 69 -13.12 -16.62 -16.03
CA GLU A 69 -12.36 -16.86 -17.26
C GLU A 69 -11.54 -18.15 -17.15
N ALA A 70 -10.91 -18.38 -16.00
CA ALA A 70 -10.19 -19.62 -15.71
C ALA A 70 -11.11 -20.84 -15.70
N PHE A 71 -12.31 -20.71 -15.12
CA PHE A 71 -13.33 -21.75 -15.10
C PHE A 71 -13.81 -22.11 -16.51
N ARG A 72 -14.04 -21.10 -17.37
CA ARG A 72 -14.37 -21.32 -18.79
C ARG A 72 -13.26 -22.04 -19.55
N LYS A 73 -12.00 -21.78 -19.20
CA LYS A 73 -10.83 -22.49 -19.73
C LYS A 73 -10.63 -23.88 -19.09
N GLN A 74 -11.57 -24.34 -18.24
CA GLN A 74 -11.47 -25.57 -17.44
C GLN A 74 -10.23 -25.66 -16.55
N ASN A 75 -9.58 -24.52 -16.27
CA ASN A 75 -8.47 -24.45 -15.35
C ASN A 75 -9.00 -24.28 -13.92
N PHE A 76 -9.48 -25.37 -13.35
CA PHE A 76 -10.10 -25.39 -12.03
C PHE A 76 -9.13 -24.91 -10.93
N PHE A 77 -7.83 -25.21 -11.05
CA PHE A 77 -6.84 -24.75 -10.08
C PHE A 77 -6.77 -23.22 -10.02
N LEU A 78 -6.67 -22.57 -11.17
CA LEU A 78 -6.59 -21.11 -11.24
C LEU A 78 -7.93 -20.45 -10.89
N ALA A 79 -9.04 -21.09 -11.25
CA ALA A 79 -10.38 -20.67 -10.87
C ALA A 79 -10.56 -20.63 -9.34
N VAL A 80 -10.23 -21.71 -8.63
CA VAL A 80 -10.31 -21.75 -7.16
C VAL A 80 -9.45 -20.66 -6.54
N ARG A 81 -8.20 -20.46 -6.99
CA ARG A 81 -7.34 -19.40 -6.41
C ARG A 81 -7.92 -18.01 -6.61
N ALA A 82 -8.51 -17.74 -7.77
CA ALA A 82 -9.13 -16.46 -8.05
C ALA A 82 -10.40 -16.24 -7.24
N PHE A 83 -11.26 -17.26 -7.10
CA PHE A 83 -12.45 -17.16 -6.24
C PHE A 83 -12.09 -17.07 -4.75
N GLU A 84 -11.06 -17.76 -4.28
CA GLU A 84 -10.54 -17.58 -2.92
C GLU A 84 -10.03 -16.15 -2.69
N ALA A 85 -9.35 -15.55 -3.68
CA ALA A 85 -8.93 -14.16 -3.59
C ALA A 85 -10.13 -13.20 -3.55
N ALA A 86 -11.19 -13.47 -4.33
CA ALA A 86 -12.43 -12.72 -4.27
C ALA A 86 -13.08 -12.83 -2.87
N LEU A 87 -13.17 -14.04 -2.32
CA LEU A 87 -13.74 -14.31 -0.98
C LEU A 87 -12.91 -13.74 0.16
N ARG A 88 -11.60 -13.52 -0.02
CA ARG A 88 -10.77 -12.82 0.97
C ARG A 88 -11.08 -11.33 1.06
N LEU A 89 -11.44 -10.72 -0.07
CA LEU A 89 -11.80 -9.31 -0.14
C LEU A 89 -13.26 -9.07 0.24
N ASP A 90 -14.14 -9.98 -0.18
CA ASP A 90 -15.56 -9.98 0.14
C ASP A 90 -16.01 -11.39 0.55
N PRO A 91 -15.96 -11.70 1.86
CA PRO A 91 -16.37 -13.01 2.36
C PRO A 91 -17.86 -13.33 2.19
N GLN A 92 -18.69 -12.32 1.91
CA GLN A 92 -20.13 -12.47 1.74
C GLN A 92 -20.54 -12.53 0.26
N ASN A 93 -19.58 -12.54 -0.66
CA ASN A 93 -19.86 -12.57 -2.07
C ASN A 93 -20.57 -13.89 -2.47
N GLY A 94 -21.87 -13.80 -2.76
CA GLY A 94 -22.72 -14.93 -3.17
C GLY A 94 -22.23 -15.60 -4.44
N ASP A 95 -21.91 -14.79 -5.47
CA ASP A 95 -21.37 -15.27 -6.74
C ASP A 95 -20.04 -16.04 -6.55
N ALA A 96 -19.09 -15.51 -5.76
CA ALA A 96 -17.82 -16.17 -5.54
C ALA A 96 -18.00 -17.52 -4.81
N CYS A 97 -18.93 -17.60 -3.85
CA CYS A 97 -19.28 -18.86 -3.18
C CYS A 97 -19.92 -19.85 -4.17
N TYR A 98 -20.83 -19.37 -5.02
CA TYR A 98 -21.50 -20.18 -6.05
C TYR A 98 -20.52 -20.76 -7.07
N TYR A 99 -19.63 -19.95 -7.63
CA TYR A 99 -18.66 -20.44 -8.60
C TYR A 99 -17.59 -21.33 -7.97
N THR A 100 -17.20 -21.08 -6.71
CA THR A 100 -16.36 -22.00 -5.94
C THR A 100 -17.02 -23.37 -5.82
N ALA A 101 -18.33 -23.40 -5.51
CA ALA A 101 -19.10 -24.63 -5.44
C ALA A 101 -19.16 -25.35 -6.80
N GLN A 102 -19.40 -24.64 -7.90
CA GLN A 102 -19.35 -25.21 -9.26
C GLN A 102 -18.00 -25.85 -9.58
N VAL A 103 -16.89 -25.20 -9.20
CA VAL A 103 -15.55 -25.76 -9.41
C VAL A 103 -15.37 -27.05 -8.63
N TYR A 104 -15.79 -27.09 -7.35
CA TYR A 104 -15.72 -28.31 -6.55
C TYR A 104 -16.60 -29.43 -7.10
N ASP A 105 -17.79 -29.10 -7.60
CA ASP A 105 -18.70 -30.06 -8.23
C ASP A 105 -18.08 -30.64 -9.52
N SER A 106 -17.46 -29.77 -10.34
CA SER A 106 -16.73 -30.16 -11.55
C SER A 106 -15.51 -31.04 -11.24
N CYS A 107 -14.90 -30.89 -10.06
CA CYS A 107 -13.82 -31.76 -9.57
C CYS A 107 -14.33 -33.06 -8.93
N GLY A 108 -15.64 -33.33 -8.93
CA GLY A 108 -16.25 -34.51 -8.27
C GLY A 108 -16.37 -34.40 -6.75
N ARG A 109 -16.00 -33.26 -6.17
CA ARG A 109 -16.02 -32.98 -4.72
C ARG A 109 -17.38 -32.43 -4.30
N ARG A 110 -18.43 -33.24 -4.49
CA ARG A 110 -19.83 -32.84 -4.28
C ARG A 110 -20.14 -32.43 -2.84
N ARG A 111 -19.52 -33.09 -1.85
CA ARG A 111 -19.76 -32.78 -0.43
C ARG A 111 -19.31 -31.36 -0.11
N GLU A 112 -18.15 -30.96 -0.61
CA GLU A 112 -17.61 -29.63 -0.45
C GLU A 112 -18.40 -28.60 -1.26
N ALA A 113 -18.84 -28.94 -2.47
CA ALA A 113 -19.69 -28.08 -3.27
C ALA A 113 -20.99 -27.70 -2.54
N ILE A 114 -21.65 -28.66 -1.88
CA ILE A 114 -22.89 -28.40 -1.11
C ILE A 114 -22.65 -27.39 0.01
N ILE A 115 -21.52 -27.48 0.71
CA ILE A 115 -21.17 -26.54 1.79
C ILE A 115 -21.05 -25.11 1.22
N TRP A 116 -20.38 -24.97 0.07
CA TRP A 116 -20.22 -23.68 -0.60
C TRP A 116 -21.52 -23.13 -1.19
N TYR A 117 -22.37 -23.98 -1.78
CA TYR A 117 -23.71 -23.58 -2.23
C TYR A 117 -24.58 -23.11 -1.06
N THR A 118 -24.51 -23.79 0.09
CA THR A 118 -25.25 -23.39 1.28
C THR A 118 -24.81 -22.01 1.76
N ARG A 119 -23.51 -21.72 1.73
CA ARG A 119 -22.97 -20.39 2.06
C ARG A 119 -23.42 -19.32 1.06
N ALA A 120 -23.45 -19.63 -0.24
CA ALA A 120 -23.93 -18.70 -1.26
C ALA A 120 -25.39 -18.27 -0.99
N VAL A 121 -26.25 -19.24 -0.71
CA VAL A 121 -27.69 -19.00 -0.43
C VAL A 121 -27.90 -18.26 0.90
N GLN A 122 -27.08 -18.52 1.91
CA GLN A 122 -27.14 -17.80 3.19
C GLN A 122 -26.75 -16.32 3.05
N ASN A 123 -25.83 -16.01 2.14
CA ASN A 123 -25.30 -14.67 1.95
C ASN A 123 -26.13 -13.80 0.98
N GLU A 124 -26.89 -14.41 0.07
CA GLU A 124 -27.89 -13.74 -0.77
C GLU A 124 -29.32 -14.19 -0.40
N PRO A 125 -29.89 -13.69 0.70
CA PRO A 125 -31.29 -13.93 1.03
C PRO A 125 -32.21 -12.99 0.21
N ALA A 126 -32.26 -13.17 -1.10
CA ALA A 126 -33.21 -12.43 -1.95
C ALA A 126 -33.58 -13.22 -3.21
N LEU A 127 -34.55 -14.12 -3.07
CA LEU A 127 -35.38 -14.67 -4.13
C LEU A 127 -36.83 -14.28 -3.84
#